data_AF-A0A9X6S5F0-F1
#
_entry.id   AF-A0A9X6S5F0-F1
#
_cell.length_a   1.000
_cell.length_b   1.000
_cell.length_c   1.000
_cell.angle_alpha   90.00
_cell.angle_beta   90.00
_cell.angle_gamma   90.00
#
_symmetry.space_group_name_H-M   'P 1'
#
loop_
_entity.id
_entity.type
_entity.pdbx_description
1 polymer ?
#
loop_
_entity_poly.entity_id
_entity_poly.type
_entity_poly.pdbx_seq_one_letter_code
_entity_poly.pdbx_strand_id
1 'polypeptide(L)'
;MTKTNIEGTFTKVSDTLIEDEKYKDLSGLSILLYSLYARRLTCSINSAKNGNKDFVDEKGNPYIIFTNEEAAEKVRTTSRTVSKLRKELVNHGLISVKRLGLKHYKIYVHEPQASVQKKTQSTDKSSSNNDINNVNEDLVEIIDQYVSEDNSFTGMKNNPISEKDSKRDIYNNTNETYESNPNLQKISVQPSPSSIDSKVDYNVNKTAMLALRSRVANVLTPAVWGRVEVLAQGDYKQAKFIVNTIFKAKSQVTNKLLSSSNWLYNPASQEATRFETNNLLIKGLESALIRMTEIIYKGQEKVRNTESFMYSYIRNNIANSIKTYLSDNFELAQDELIEVNSLTSFGTKPQYAVA
;
A
#
# COMPACT_ATOMS: atom_id res chain seq x y z
N MET A 1 -20.89 -47.77 -34.75
CA MET A 1 -20.32 -46.80 -33.78
C MET A 1 -20.55 -45.41 -34.33
N THR A 2 -21.49 -44.66 -33.77
CA THR A 2 -21.65 -43.23 -34.07
C THR A 2 -20.53 -42.45 -33.38
N LYS A 3 -19.82 -41.59 -34.13
CA LYS A 3 -18.87 -40.65 -33.52
C LYS A 3 -19.68 -39.62 -32.74
N THR A 4 -19.59 -39.65 -31.41
CA THR A 4 -20.06 -38.55 -30.57
C THR A 4 -19.18 -37.34 -30.86
N ASN A 5 -19.76 -36.33 -31.52
CA ASN A 5 -19.07 -35.09 -31.79
C ASN A 5 -18.99 -34.31 -30.47
N ILE A 6 -17.85 -34.40 -29.79
CA ILE A 6 -17.61 -33.68 -28.54
C ILE A 6 -17.30 -32.23 -28.92
N GLU A 7 -18.30 -31.36 -28.91
CA GLU A 7 -18.11 -29.93 -29.14
C GLU A 7 -17.26 -29.33 -27.99
N GLY A 8 -15.95 -29.25 -28.24
CA GLY A 8 -15.00 -28.67 -27.30
C GLY A 8 -15.17 -27.15 -27.24
N THR A 9 -15.34 -26.59 -26.04
CA THR A 9 -15.26 -25.14 -25.84
C THR A 9 -13.79 -24.70 -25.86
N PHE A 10 -13.37 -24.02 -26.93
CA PHE A 10 -12.02 -23.49 -27.06
C PHE A 10 -11.84 -22.16 -26.31
N THR A 11 -10.61 -21.86 -25.91
CA THR A 11 -10.22 -20.56 -25.37
C THR A 11 -9.46 -19.80 -26.45
N LYS A 12 -9.98 -18.64 -26.88
CA LYS A 12 -9.33 -17.81 -27.89
C LYS A 12 -8.02 -17.23 -27.34
N VAL A 13 -6.97 -17.25 -28.15
CA VAL A 13 -5.68 -16.56 -27.93
C VAL A 13 -5.52 -15.57 -29.08
N SER A 14 -4.95 -14.39 -28.81
CA SER A 14 -4.66 -13.43 -29.89
C SER A 14 -3.29 -13.73 -30.50
N ASP A 15 -3.23 -13.82 -31.82
CA ASP A 15 -1.98 -14.10 -32.55
C ASP A 15 -0.92 -13.02 -32.30
N THR A 16 -1.34 -11.77 -32.05
CA THR A 16 -0.44 -10.67 -31.64
C THR A 16 0.35 -10.96 -30.37
N LEU A 17 -0.16 -11.77 -29.43
CA LEU A 17 0.55 -12.18 -28.21
C LEU A 17 1.58 -13.29 -28.48
N ILE A 18 1.48 -13.96 -29.64
CA ILE A 18 2.34 -15.07 -30.07
C ILE A 18 3.43 -14.55 -31.02
N GLU A 19 3.09 -13.62 -31.91
CA GLU A 19 3.93 -13.16 -33.01
C GLU A 19 4.72 -11.87 -32.71
N ASP A 20 4.20 -10.97 -31.87
CA ASP A 20 4.83 -9.66 -31.66
C ASP A 20 5.99 -9.69 -30.66
N GLU A 21 7.11 -9.06 -31.03
CA GLU A 21 8.31 -9.01 -30.20
C GLU A 21 8.08 -8.35 -28.82
N LYS A 22 7.10 -7.43 -28.72
CA LYS A 22 6.69 -6.80 -27.45
C LYS A 22 6.20 -7.82 -26.41
N TYR A 23 5.71 -8.98 -26.84
CA TYR A 23 5.09 -9.99 -25.99
C TYR A 23 5.90 -11.31 -25.92
N LYS A 24 7.05 -11.37 -26.59
CA LYS A 24 7.96 -12.53 -26.69
C LYS A 24 8.44 -13.09 -25.34
N ASP A 25 8.54 -12.24 -24.33
CA ASP A 25 8.97 -12.64 -22.97
C ASP A 25 7.82 -13.20 -22.10
N LEU A 26 6.57 -13.19 -22.59
CA LEU A 26 5.44 -13.74 -21.84
C LEU A 26 5.52 -15.26 -21.76
N SER A 27 5.32 -15.79 -20.55
CA SER A 27 5.06 -17.21 -20.36
C SER A 27 3.78 -17.66 -21.09
N GLY A 28 3.78 -18.85 -21.68
CA GLY A 28 2.55 -19.45 -22.24
C GLY A 28 1.42 -19.59 -21.20
N LEU A 29 1.75 -19.70 -19.91
CA LEU A 29 0.75 -19.63 -18.83
C LEU A 29 0.21 -18.21 -18.60
N SER A 30 1.01 -17.16 -18.84
CA SER A 30 0.57 -15.76 -18.81
C SER A 30 -0.37 -15.46 -19.98
N ILE A 31 -0.06 -15.96 -21.19
CA ILE A 31 -0.94 -15.88 -22.36
C ILE A 31 -2.29 -16.58 -22.07
N LEU A 32 -2.26 -17.80 -21.50
CA LEU A 32 -3.49 -18.51 -21.10
C LEU A 32 -4.29 -17.77 -20.02
N LEU A 33 -3.61 -17.20 -19.02
CA LEU A 33 -4.26 -16.40 -17.96
C LEU A 33 -4.90 -15.14 -18.54
N TYR A 34 -4.23 -14.45 -19.46
CA TYR A 34 -4.78 -13.31 -20.18
C TYR A 34 -6.04 -13.70 -20.97
N SER A 35 -6.00 -14.79 -21.74
CA SER A 35 -7.17 -15.28 -22.48
C SER A 35 -8.36 -15.63 -21.58
N LEU A 36 -8.11 -16.15 -20.39
CA LEU A 36 -9.16 -16.38 -19.39
C LEU A 36 -9.76 -15.06 -18.87
N TYR A 37 -8.92 -14.03 -18.64
CA TYR A 37 -9.36 -12.70 -18.22
C TYR A 37 -10.13 -11.97 -19.33
N ALA A 38 -9.66 -12.01 -20.58
CA ALA A 38 -10.36 -11.45 -21.73
C ALA A 38 -11.76 -12.09 -21.91
N ARG A 39 -11.85 -13.43 -21.85
CA ARG A 39 -13.14 -14.15 -21.89
C ARG A 39 -14.08 -13.75 -20.74
N ARG A 40 -13.54 -13.50 -19.54
CA ARG A 40 -14.33 -13.00 -18.40
C ARG A 40 -14.77 -11.55 -18.60
N LEU A 41 -13.95 -10.70 -19.24
CA LEU A 41 -14.32 -9.32 -19.55
C LEU A 41 -15.49 -9.28 -20.54
N THR A 42 -15.50 -10.16 -21.55
CA THR A 42 -16.66 -10.31 -22.45
C THR A 42 -17.95 -10.63 -21.68
N CYS A 43 -17.88 -11.39 -20.58
CA CYS A 43 -19.04 -11.61 -19.71
C CYS A 43 -19.48 -10.31 -19.00
N SER A 44 -18.55 -9.56 -18.39
CA SER A 44 -18.86 -8.27 -17.75
C SER A 44 -19.49 -7.27 -18.74
N ILE A 45 -18.96 -7.21 -19.95
CA ILE A 45 -19.45 -6.41 -21.07
C ILE A 45 -20.87 -6.81 -21.47
N ASN A 46 -21.14 -8.10 -21.65
CA ASN A 46 -22.46 -8.57 -22.05
C ASN A 46 -23.49 -8.38 -20.91
N SER A 47 -23.08 -8.48 -19.65
CA SER A 47 -23.90 -8.07 -18.51
C SER A 47 -24.26 -6.58 -18.55
N ALA A 48 -23.31 -5.72 -18.92
CA ALA A 48 -23.53 -4.27 -19.08
C ALA A 48 -24.50 -3.94 -20.23
N LYS A 49 -24.33 -4.59 -21.40
CA LYS A 49 -25.27 -4.49 -22.53
C LYS A 49 -26.69 -4.92 -22.12
N ASN A 50 -26.81 -5.95 -21.28
CA ASN A 50 -28.08 -6.44 -20.73
C ASN A 50 -28.62 -5.62 -19.54
N GLY A 51 -28.02 -4.46 -19.24
CA GLY A 51 -28.51 -3.50 -18.24
C GLY A 51 -27.95 -3.65 -16.81
N ASN A 52 -27.16 -4.69 -16.52
CA ASN A 52 -26.48 -4.82 -15.23
C ASN A 52 -25.11 -4.11 -15.25
N LYS A 53 -24.96 -3.05 -14.46
CA LYS A 53 -23.74 -2.22 -14.40
C LYS A 53 -22.78 -2.57 -13.25
N ASP A 54 -22.97 -3.69 -12.53
CA ASP A 54 -22.16 -4.06 -11.35
C ASP A 54 -20.65 -4.18 -11.70
N PHE A 55 -20.36 -4.61 -12.93
CA PHE A 55 -19.00 -4.83 -13.46
C PHE A 55 -18.50 -3.70 -14.37
N VAL A 56 -19.09 -2.51 -14.26
CA VAL A 56 -18.69 -1.30 -14.99
C VAL A 56 -18.28 -0.22 -13.98
N ASP A 57 -17.21 0.53 -14.24
CA ASP A 57 -16.81 1.63 -13.36
C ASP A 57 -17.55 2.95 -13.64
N GLU A 58 -17.35 3.94 -12.78
CA GLU A 58 -17.99 5.26 -12.86
C GLU A 58 -17.72 6.00 -14.20
N LYS A 59 -16.67 5.59 -14.92
CA LYS A 59 -16.28 6.13 -16.23
C LYS A 59 -16.76 5.27 -17.40
N GLY A 60 -17.62 4.27 -17.15
CA GLY A 60 -18.14 3.37 -18.19
C GLY A 60 -17.20 2.22 -18.56
N ASN A 61 -16.03 2.07 -17.92
CA ASN A 61 -15.08 1.02 -18.30
C ASN A 61 -15.45 -0.32 -17.67
N PRO A 62 -15.60 -1.41 -18.45
CA PRO A 62 -15.84 -2.74 -17.91
C PRO A 62 -14.60 -3.26 -17.18
N TYR A 63 -14.82 -4.07 -16.14
CA TYR A 63 -13.76 -4.74 -15.39
C TYR A 63 -14.19 -6.14 -14.96
N ILE A 64 -13.23 -6.96 -14.52
CA ILE A 64 -13.49 -8.26 -13.90
C ILE A 64 -13.07 -8.25 -12.43
N ILE A 65 -13.75 -9.04 -11.61
CA ILE A 65 -13.31 -9.41 -10.26
C ILE A 65 -12.86 -10.87 -10.36
N PHE A 66 -11.60 -11.15 -10.00
CA PHE A 66 -11.03 -12.48 -10.13
C PHE A 66 -9.87 -12.67 -9.14
N THR A 67 -10.00 -13.63 -8.22
CA THR A 67 -8.99 -13.90 -7.19
C THR A 67 -7.77 -14.65 -7.75
N ASN A 68 -6.65 -14.63 -7.02
CA ASN A 68 -5.49 -15.46 -7.39
C ASN A 68 -5.80 -16.96 -7.24
N GLU A 69 -6.66 -17.33 -6.30
CA GLU A 69 -7.06 -18.72 -6.02
C GLU A 69 -7.92 -19.29 -7.16
N GLU A 70 -8.92 -18.54 -7.64
CA GLU A 70 -9.73 -18.93 -8.80
C GLU A 70 -8.88 -19.07 -10.07
N ALA A 71 -7.93 -18.15 -10.28
CA ALA A 71 -6.98 -18.24 -11.39
C ALA A 71 -6.03 -19.44 -11.26
N ALA A 72 -5.57 -19.74 -10.04
CA ALA A 72 -4.69 -20.87 -9.77
C ALA A 72 -5.41 -22.19 -10.08
N GLU A 73 -6.68 -22.31 -9.70
CA GLU A 73 -7.53 -23.45 -10.05
C GLU A 73 -7.71 -23.58 -11.57
N LYS A 74 -8.07 -22.50 -12.28
CA LYS A 74 -8.35 -22.57 -13.73
C LYS A 74 -7.09 -22.78 -14.59
N VAL A 75 -5.94 -22.23 -14.19
CA VAL A 75 -4.65 -22.39 -14.88
C VAL A 75 -3.88 -23.63 -14.35
N ARG A 76 -4.43 -24.36 -13.37
CA ARG A 76 -3.84 -25.55 -12.73
C ARG A 76 -2.43 -25.29 -12.18
N THR A 77 -2.28 -24.20 -11.44
CA THR A 77 -1.01 -23.76 -10.87
C THR A 77 -1.19 -23.28 -9.42
N THR A 78 -0.17 -22.65 -8.82
CA THR A 78 -0.27 -22.08 -7.46
C THR A 78 -0.66 -20.60 -7.51
N SER A 79 -1.31 -20.09 -6.46
CA SER A 79 -1.60 -18.64 -6.33
C SER A 79 -0.34 -17.78 -6.46
N ARG A 80 0.79 -18.24 -5.88
CA ARG A 80 2.12 -17.61 -6.04
C ARG A 80 2.59 -17.56 -7.50
N THR A 81 2.31 -18.60 -8.30
CA THR A 81 2.60 -18.59 -9.74
C THR A 81 1.70 -17.58 -10.45
N VAL A 82 0.39 -17.59 -10.19
CA VAL A 82 -0.54 -16.60 -10.76
C VAL A 82 -0.11 -15.18 -10.43
N SER A 83 0.34 -14.90 -9.20
CA SER A 83 0.84 -13.58 -8.83
C SER A 83 2.04 -13.15 -9.68
N LYS A 84 2.89 -14.07 -10.16
CA LYS A 84 3.97 -13.78 -11.11
C LYS A 84 3.43 -13.54 -12.53
N LEU A 85 2.58 -14.43 -13.04
CA LEU A 85 1.97 -14.30 -14.36
C LEU A 85 1.17 -12.98 -14.48
N ARG A 86 0.45 -12.59 -13.42
CA ARG A 86 -0.26 -11.31 -13.32
C ARG A 86 0.70 -10.11 -13.34
N LYS A 87 1.88 -10.20 -12.71
CA LYS A 87 2.93 -9.16 -12.78
C LYS A 87 3.50 -9.04 -14.19
N GLU A 88 3.75 -10.16 -14.89
CA GLU A 88 4.14 -10.15 -16.32
C GLU A 88 3.10 -9.41 -17.16
N LEU A 89 1.80 -9.76 -17.04
CA LEU A 89 0.73 -9.11 -17.80
C LEU A 89 0.57 -7.61 -17.50
N VAL A 90 0.82 -7.17 -16.25
CA VAL A 90 0.87 -5.73 -15.90
C VAL A 90 2.07 -5.05 -16.56
N ASN A 91 3.26 -5.67 -16.52
CA ASN A 91 4.49 -5.10 -17.08
C ASN A 91 4.40 -4.89 -18.60
N HIS A 92 3.76 -5.81 -19.34
CA HIS A 92 3.53 -5.67 -20.78
C HIS A 92 2.29 -4.81 -21.13
N GLY A 93 1.62 -4.22 -20.13
CA GLY A 93 0.48 -3.32 -20.30
C GLY A 93 -0.83 -4.00 -20.74
N LEU A 94 -0.94 -5.33 -20.63
CA LEU A 94 -2.11 -6.10 -21.04
C LEU A 94 -3.24 -6.08 -20.01
N ILE A 95 -2.92 -5.79 -18.74
CA ILE A 95 -3.92 -5.58 -17.69
C ILE A 95 -3.55 -4.40 -16.81
N SER A 96 -4.54 -3.81 -16.15
CA SER A 96 -4.34 -2.87 -15.06
C SER A 96 -5.18 -3.29 -13.86
N VAL A 97 -4.59 -3.31 -12.68
CA VAL A 97 -5.22 -3.82 -11.46
C VAL A 97 -5.47 -2.65 -10.51
N LYS A 98 -6.74 -2.33 -10.24
CA LYS A 98 -7.15 -1.39 -9.18
C LYS A 98 -7.76 -2.18 -8.04
N ARG A 99 -7.67 -1.66 -6.81
CA ARG A 99 -8.15 -2.36 -5.63
C ARG A 99 -9.65 -2.13 -5.39
N LEU A 100 -10.37 -3.16 -4.96
CA LEU A 100 -11.79 -3.13 -4.63
C LEU A 100 -12.01 -3.63 -3.19
N GLY A 101 -12.11 -2.68 -2.26
CA GLY A 101 -12.28 -2.99 -0.83
C GLY A 101 -11.10 -3.76 -0.24
N LEU A 102 -11.37 -4.63 0.73
CA LEU A 102 -10.33 -5.36 1.45
C LEU A 102 -9.72 -6.50 0.61
N LYS A 103 -10.57 -7.40 0.08
CA LYS A 103 -10.16 -8.71 -0.48
C LYS A 103 -10.12 -8.83 -2.00
N HIS A 104 -10.53 -7.81 -2.76
CA HIS A 104 -10.73 -7.97 -4.21
C HIS A 104 -10.00 -6.89 -5.03
N TYR A 105 -9.86 -7.16 -6.32
CA TYR A 105 -9.35 -6.22 -7.31
C TYR A 105 -10.32 -6.08 -8.47
N LYS A 106 -10.43 -4.87 -9.01
CA LYS A 106 -10.91 -4.61 -10.36
C LYS A 106 -9.74 -4.83 -11.31
N ILE A 107 -9.80 -5.88 -12.13
CA ILE A 107 -8.84 -6.10 -13.20
C ILE A 107 -9.47 -5.56 -14.48
N TYR A 108 -8.81 -4.56 -15.07
CA TYR A 108 -9.10 -4.05 -16.40
C TYR A 108 -8.20 -4.81 -17.37
N VAL A 109 -8.75 -5.29 -18.48
CA VAL A 109 -8.01 -6.03 -19.51
C VAL A 109 -7.94 -5.13 -20.74
N HIS A 110 -6.75 -4.96 -21.30
CA HIS A 110 -6.46 -4.10 -22.43
C HIS A 110 -6.11 -4.94 -23.65
N GLU A 111 -6.55 -4.52 -24.83
CA GLU A 111 -6.25 -5.24 -26.05
C GLU A 111 -4.75 -5.23 -26.38
N PRO A 112 -4.17 -6.33 -26.89
CA PRO A 112 -2.77 -6.36 -27.23
C PRO A 112 -2.51 -5.43 -28.42
N GLN A 113 -1.48 -4.59 -28.29
CA GLN A 113 -1.14 -3.61 -29.30
C GLN A 113 0.00 -4.16 -30.14
N ALA A 114 -0.27 -4.40 -31.43
CA ALA A 114 0.76 -4.74 -32.40
C ALA A 114 1.79 -3.61 -32.49
N SER A 115 3.06 -3.96 -32.49
CA SER A 115 4.14 -3.04 -32.78
C SER A 115 3.96 -2.51 -34.21
N VAL A 116 3.90 -1.19 -34.36
CA VAL A 116 3.89 -0.56 -35.68
C VAL A 116 5.26 -0.75 -36.31
N GLN A 117 5.44 -1.87 -37.01
CA GLN A 117 6.58 -2.08 -37.88
C GLN A 117 6.61 -0.92 -38.87
N LYS A 118 7.62 -0.04 -38.77
CA LYS A 118 7.93 0.95 -39.81
C LYS A 118 8.45 0.22 -41.06
N LYS A 119 7.55 -0.46 -41.77
CA LYS A 119 7.77 -0.81 -43.17
C LYS A 119 7.68 0.48 -43.96
N THR A 120 8.85 0.99 -44.35
CA THR A 120 8.99 2.11 -45.27
C THR A 120 8.11 1.87 -46.49
N GLN A 121 7.10 2.72 -46.69
CA GLN A 121 6.17 2.59 -47.80
C GLN A 121 6.89 2.94 -49.11
N SER A 122 7.15 1.94 -49.95
CA SER A 122 7.12 2.11 -51.39
C SER A 122 5.69 1.85 -51.87
N THR A 123 5.20 2.71 -52.76
CA THR A 123 3.85 2.68 -53.36
C THR A 123 3.55 1.33 -54.03
N ASP A 124 2.32 0.84 -54.08
CA ASP A 124 1.29 1.33 -55.01
C ASP A 124 -0.16 0.95 -54.61
N LYS A 125 -1.13 1.65 -55.21
CA LYS A 125 -2.56 1.34 -55.13
C LYS A 125 -2.94 0.28 -56.17
N SER A 126 -3.54 -0.84 -55.73
CA SER A 126 -4.46 -1.60 -56.57
C SER A 126 -5.51 -2.31 -55.72
N SER A 127 -6.79 -1.99 -55.93
CA SER A 127 -7.91 -2.71 -55.32
C SER A 127 -8.07 -4.10 -55.94
N SER A 128 -8.28 -5.11 -55.12
CA SER A 128 -9.19 -6.24 -55.39
C SER A 128 -9.41 -7.06 -54.12
N ASN A 129 -10.65 -7.47 -53.90
CA ASN A 129 -11.08 -8.19 -52.70
C ASN A 129 -10.53 -9.62 -52.66
N ASN A 130 -10.37 -10.17 -51.46
CA ASN A 130 -10.68 -11.57 -51.17
C ASN A 130 -11.02 -11.71 -49.67
N ASP A 131 -12.11 -12.40 -49.38
CA ASP A 131 -12.71 -12.53 -48.05
C ASP A 131 -11.88 -13.39 -47.09
N ILE A 132 -11.55 -12.86 -45.90
CA ILE A 132 -11.19 -13.68 -44.73
C ILE A 132 -11.85 -13.09 -43.46
N ASN A 133 -13.03 -13.61 -43.17
CA ASN A 133 -13.70 -13.74 -41.86
C ASN A 133 -13.30 -12.77 -40.73
N ASN A 134 -14.12 -11.73 -40.58
CA ASN A 134 -14.11 -10.78 -39.48
C ASN A 134 -14.76 -11.37 -38.21
N VAL A 135 -14.03 -11.43 -37.07
CA VAL A 135 -14.57 -11.83 -35.75
C VAL A 135 -13.98 -10.95 -34.61
N ASN A 136 -13.51 -9.75 -34.95
CA ASN A 136 -12.98 -8.77 -33.98
C ASN A 136 -13.98 -7.63 -33.66
N GLU A 137 -15.06 -7.49 -34.45
CA GLU A 137 -16.10 -6.47 -34.23
C GLU A 137 -16.74 -6.54 -32.84
N ASP A 138 -16.95 -7.74 -32.30
CA ASP A 138 -17.56 -7.97 -30.97
C ASP A 138 -16.76 -7.40 -29.78
N LEU A 139 -15.54 -6.89 -29.98
CA LEU A 139 -14.79 -6.11 -28.98
C LEU A 139 -14.65 -4.65 -29.42
N VAL A 140 -14.30 -4.41 -30.68
CA VAL A 140 -14.11 -3.06 -31.24
C VAL A 140 -15.39 -2.22 -31.17
N GLU A 141 -16.53 -2.75 -31.62
CA GLU A 141 -17.83 -2.06 -31.63
C GLU A 141 -18.33 -1.76 -30.20
N ILE A 142 -17.85 -2.51 -29.21
CA ILE A 142 -18.20 -2.30 -27.80
C ILE A 142 -17.34 -1.19 -27.18
N ILE A 143 -16.04 -1.17 -27.49
CA ILE A 143 -15.11 -0.14 -26.97
C ILE A 143 -15.54 1.24 -27.48
N ASP A 144 -15.85 1.38 -28.77
CA ASP A 144 -16.30 2.64 -29.37
C ASP A 144 -17.62 3.17 -28.74
N GLN A 145 -18.47 2.30 -28.19
CA GLN A 145 -19.72 2.71 -27.56
C GLN A 145 -19.58 3.20 -26.10
N TYR A 146 -18.39 3.06 -25.49
CA TYR A 146 -18.08 3.57 -24.15
C TYR A 146 -16.99 4.65 -24.13
N VAL A 147 -16.32 4.94 -25.25
CA VAL A 147 -15.36 6.03 -25.38
C VAL A 147 -16.02 7.25 -26.03
N SER A 148 -16.56 8.14 -25.21
CA SER A 148 -16.84 9.53 -25.63
C SER A 148 -15.70 10.44 -25.18
N GLU A 149 -15.34 11.38 -26.06
CA GLU A 149 -14.07 12.11 -26.07
C GLU A 149 -13.83 12.97 -24.82
N ASP A 150 -12.65 12.82 -24.21
CA ASP A 150 -11.82 13.99 -23.86
C ASP A 150 -10.35 13.57 -23.67
N ASN A 151 -9.57 13.63 -24.76
CA ASN A 151 -8.13 13.34 -24.76
C ASN A 151 -7.39 14.33 -25.68
N SER A 152 -7.53 15.62 -25.37
CA SER A 152 -6.77 16.69 -26.05
C SER A 152 -5.31 16.70 -25.60
N PHE A 153 -4.46 15.94 -26.30
CA PHE A 153 -3.01 16.09 -26.17
C PHE A 153 -2.58 17.44 -26.79
N THR A 154 -2.34 18.44 -25.94
CA THR A 154 -1.57 19.64 -26.31
C THR A 154 -0.37 19.75 -25.36
N GLY A 155 0.83 19.67 -25.94
CA GLY A 155 2.05 19.41 -25.17
C GLY A 155 2.74 20.65 -24.61
N MET A 156 3.63 20.41 -23.64
CA MET A 156 4.76 21.30 -23.35
C MET A 156 6.08 20.59 -23.67
N LYS A 157 7.04 21.39 -24.13
CA LYS A 157 8.21 20.94 -24.89
C LYS A 157 9.33 20.40 -24.00
N ASN A 158 10.07 19.44 -24.54
CA ASN A 158 11.38 19.04 -24.03
C ASN A 158 12.37 20.22 -24.06
N ASN A 159 13.32 20.24 -23.12
CA ASN A 159 14.74 20.22 -23.51
C ASN A 159 15.65 19.68 -22.38
N PRO A 160 16.86 19.17 -22.70
CA PRO A 160 17.65 18.31 -21.81
C PRO A 160 18.84 19.01 -21.14
N ILE A 161 19.31 18.44 -20.02
CA ILE A 161 20.69 18.51 -19.49
C ILE A 161 20.86 17.19 -18.69
N SER A 162 21.52 16.17 -19.24
CA SER A 162 22.98 15.92 -19.29
C SER A 162 23.53 15.27 -18.03
N GLU A 163 24.08 14.07 -18.18
CA GLU A 163 24.96 13.45 -17.19
C GLU A 163 26.26 14.24 -17.06
N LYS A 164 26.61 14.72 -15.86
CA LYS A 164 27.77 14.26 -15.07
C LYS A 164 28.07 15.15 -13.86
N ASP A 165 28.56 14.50 -12.81
CA ASP A 165 29.39 15.02 -11.72
C ASP A 165 28.92 16.26 -10.95
N SER A 166 28.26 16.03 -9.80
CA SER A 166 28.93 16.27 -8.50
C SER A 166 28.06 15.89 -7.28
N LYS A 167 28.74 15.38 -6.25
CA LYS A 167 28.20 15.06 -4.92
C LYS A 167 27.38 16.20 -4.31
N ARG A 168 26.16 15.91 -3.82
CA ARG A 168 25.72 16.32 -2.48
C ARG A 168 24.44 15.62 -2.03
N ASP A 169 24.55 14.90 -0.91
CA ASP A 169 23.45 14.30 -0.17
C ASP A 169 22.57 15.39 0.48
N ILE A 170 21.24 15.22 0.44
CA ILE A 170 20.33 15.78 1.45
C ILE A 170 19.29 14.71 1.82
N TYR A 171 19.66 13.85 2.77
CA TYR A 171 18.68 13.14 3.60
C TYR A 171 18.10 14.14 4.61
N ASN A 172 16.82 14.48 4.49
CA ASN A 172 16.09 15.13 5.59
C ASN A 172 15.71 14.09 6.66
N ASN A 173 16.75 13.61 7.36
CA ASN A 173 16.61 12.92 8.62
C ASN A 173 16.17 13.95 9.67
N THR A 174 15.03 13.74 10.34
CA THR A 174 14.66 14.56 11.50
C THR A 174 15.56 14.18 12.67
N ASN A 175 16.74 14.80 12.72
CA ASN A 175 17.77 14.49 13.71
C ASN A 175 17.24 14.64 15.14
N GLU A 176 17.28 13.54 15.88
CA GLU A 176 17.30 13.58 17.34
C GLU A 176 18.57 14.34 17.76
N THR A 177 18.43 15.42 18.52
CA THR A 177 19.58 16.05 19.19
C THR A 177 19.53 15.70 20.68
N TYR A 178 20.25 14.65 21.05
CA TYR A 178 20.71 14.48 22.43
C TYR A 178 22.03 15.22 22.56
N GLU A 179 22.00 16.48 23.01
CA GLU A 179 23.20 17.16 23.46
C GLU A 179 23.30 17.10 24.98
N SER A 180 24.23 16.27 25.44
CA SER A 180 24.82 16.38 26.77
C SER A 180 26.25 16.89 26.60
N ASN A 181 26.51 18.16 26.92
CA ASN A 181 27.79 18.54 27.49
C ASN A 181 27.69 19.85 28.30
N PRO A 182 28.41 19.99 29.42
CA PRO A 182 28.32 21.17 30.26
C PRO A 182 29.39 22.21 29.92
N ASN A 183 28.98 23.44 29.62
CA ASN A 183 29.64 24.69 30.03
C ASN A 183 29.02 25.87 29.27
N LEU A 184 28.26 26.72 29.98
CA LEU A 184 28.14 28.14 29.67
C LEU A 184 27.90 28.91 30.96
N GLN A 185 28.41 30.13 31.02
CA GLN A 185 28.82 30.75 32.28
C GLN A 185 27.67 31.46 33.02
N LYS A 186 27.55 31.13 34.31
CA LYS A 186 27.19 31.99 35.45
C LYS A 186 26.71 33.42 35.09
N ILE A 187 25.39 33.61 35.04
CA ILE A 187 24.77 34.90 35.39
C ILE A 187 24.19 34.75 36.80
N SER A 188 24.66 35.61 37.71
CA SER A 188 24.27 35.58 39.11
C SER A 188 23.04 36.46 39.36
N VAL A 189 21.90 35.84 39.69
CA VAL A 189 20.83 36.48 40.44
C VAL A 189 20.35 35.48 41.51
N GLN A 190 20.67 35.72 42.77
CA GLN A 190 19.91 35.11 43.87
C GLN A 190 18.58 35.85 44.00
N PRO A 191 17.50 35.11 44.31
CA PRO A 191 16.85 35.37 45.59
C PRO A 191 16.90 34.16 46.54
N SER A 192 16.92 34.44 47.83
CA SER A 192 16.79 33.48 48.93
C SER A 192 15.34 32.96 49.06
N PRO A 193 15.06 31.89 49.85
CA PRO A 193 13.84 31.12 49.69
C PRO A 193 12.60 31.82 50.29
N SER A 194 11.61 32.10 49.45
CA SER A 194 10.26 32.52 49.86
C SER A 194 9.20 31.69 49.14
N SER A 195 8.39 30.97 49.92
CA SER A 195 7.31 30.08 49.46
C SER A 195 6.14 30.82 48.78
N ILE A 196 6.01 30.68 47.45
CA ILE A 196 4.93 31.14 46.53
C ILE A 196 5.16 30.40 45.18
N ASP A 197 4.20 29.96 44.36
CA ASP A 197 2.76 29.63 44.48
C ASP A 197 2.51 28.44 43.51
N SER A 198 1.79 27.39 43.95
CA SER A 198 1.52 26.17 43.18
C SER A 198 0.66 26.39 41.92
N LYS A 199 0.07 27.58 41.73
CA LYS A 199 -0.61 27.95 40.48
C LYS A 199 0.31 28.28 39.29
N VAL A 200 1.52 28.78 39.54
CA VAL A 200 2.42 29.19 38.44
C VAL A 200 2.87 27.96 37.64
N ASP A 201 3.26 26.91 38.35
CA ASP A 201 3.77 25.65 37.77
C ASP A 201 2.67 24.90 37.00
N TYR A 202 1.42 24.91 37.51
CA TYR A 202 0.25 24.37 36.79
C TYR A 202 0.02 25.06 35.44
N ASN A 203 0.20 26.38 35.37
CA ASN A 203 0.01 27.14 34.13
C ASN A 203 1.14 26.87 33.11
N VAL A 204 2.38 26.72 33.57
CA VAL A 204 3.52 26.33 32.72
C VAL A 204 3.35 24.90 32.20
N ASN A 205 2.98 23.93 33.05
CA ASN A 205 2.77 22.54 32.66
C ASN A 205 1.60 22.41 31.66
N LYS A 206 0.47 23.09 31.92
CA LYS A 206 -0.68 23.15 31.00
C LYS A 206 -0.33 23.78 29.65
N THR A 207 0.42 24.88 29.65
CA THR A 207 0.92 25.52 28.42
C THR A 207 1.87 24.59 27.65
N ALA A 208 2.78 23.90 28.34
CA ALA A 208 3.69 22.93 27.73
C ALA A 208 2.97 21.71 27.15
N MET A 209 1.90 21.23 27.80
CA MET A 209 1.00 20.19 27.28
C MET A 209 0.26 20.65 26.01
N LEU A 210 -0.25 21.89 25.98
CA LEU A 210 -0.87 22.46 24.78
C LEU A 210 0.12 22.62 23.62
N ALA A 211 1.35 23.06 23.90
CA ALA A 211 2.42 23.14 22.90
C ALA A 211 2.81 21.76 22.36
N LEU A 212 2.91 20.75 23.24
CA LEU A 212 3.17 19.37 22.84
C LEU A 212 2.04 18.79 21.99
N ARG A 213 0.78 19.05 22.35
CA ARG A 213 -0.41 18.69 21.56
C ARG A 213 -0.37 19.31 20.16
N SER A 214 -0.10 20.62 20.08
CA SER A 214 0.01 21.34 18.82
C SER A 214 1.10 20.75 17.92
N ARG A 215 2.27 20.44 18.48
CA ARG A 215 3.40 19.82 17.77
C ARG A 215 3.07 18.46 17.12
N VAL A 216 2.17 17.67 17.72
CA VAL A 216 1.84 16.31 17.24
C VAL A 216 0.49 16.22 16.51
N ALA A 217 -0.28 17.31 16.44
CA ALA A 217 -1.66 17.31 15.92
C ALA A 217 -1.78 16.91 14.43
N ASN A 218 -0.69 16.99 13.67
CA ASN A 218 -0.59 16.54 12.28
C ASN A 218 -0.39 15.02 12.11
N VAL A 219 0.02 14.31 13.16
CA VAL A 219 0.27 12.84 13.12
C VAL A 219 -0.64 12.08 14.09
N LEU A 220 -0.95 12.65 15.25
CA LEU A 220 -1.80 12.04 16.28
C LEU A 220 -3.16 12.75 16.32
N THR A 221 -4.23 11.99 16.17
CA THR A 221 -5.60 12.52 16.24
C THR A 221 -5.94 13.02 17.65
N PRO A 222 -6.94 13.91 17.80
CA PRO A 222 -7.40 14.37 19.11
C PRO A 222 -7.81 13.23 20.07
N ALA A 223 -8.34 12.12 19.52
CA ALA A 223 -8.69 10.93 20.30
C ALA A 223 -7.44 10.24 20.88
N VAL A 224 -6.41 10.00 20.06
CA VAL A 224 -5.13 9.45 20.52
C VAL A 224 -4.46 10.37 21.54
N TRP A 225 -4.47 11.69 21.30
CA TRP A 225 -3.97 12.67 22.28
C TRP A 225 -4.68 12.55 23.63
N GLY A 226 -6.02 12.44 23.63
CA GLY A 226 -6.79 12.24 24.86
C GLY A 226 -6.39 10.99 25.64
N ARG A 227 -5.98 9.90 24.97
CA ARG A 227 -5.43 8.71 25.64
C ARG A 227 -4.05 8.97 26.24
N VAL A 228 -3.19 9.69 25.54
CA VAL A 228 -1.86 10.10 26.05
C VAL A 228 -1.98 11.00 27.28
N GLU A 229 -2.92 11.96 27.26
CA GLU A 229 -3.19 12.88 28.37
C GLU A 229 -3.68 12.15 29.63
N VAL A 230 -4.55 11.14 29.46
CA VAL A 230 -4.97 10.24 30.55
C VAL A 230 -3.82 9.39 31.08
N LEU A 231 -3.03 8.77 30.20
CA LEU A 231 -1.86 7.95 30.59
C LEU A 231 -0.81 8.76 31.36
N ALA A 232 -0.59 10.00 30.95
CA ALA A 232 0.35 10.94 31.55
C ALA A 232 -0.15 11.60 32.84
N GLN A 233 -1.44 11.42 33.20
CA GLN A 233 -2.08 12.06 34.36
C GLN A 233 -1.93 13.59 34.38
N GLY A 234 -1.84 14.22 33.19
CA GLY A 234 -1.61 15.66 33.04
C GLY A 234 -0.16 16.13 33.23
N ASP A 235 0.82 15.26 33.47
CA ASP A 235 2.24 15.65 33.53
C ASP A 235 2.89 15.72 32.14
N TYR A 236 3.48 16.87 31.81
CA TYR A 236 4.26 17.08 30.58
C TYR A 236 5.43 16.09 30.42
N LYS A 237 6.15 15.72 31.49
CA LYS A 237 7.33 14.81 31.32
C LYS A 237 6.87 13.42 30.91
N GLN A 238 5.83 12.88 31.56
CA GLN A 238 5.21 11.62 31.16
C GLN A 238 4.57 11.69 29.77
N ALA A 239 3.84 12.75 29.44
CA ALA A 239 3.25 12.93 28.11
C ALA A 239 4.33 12.98 27.01
N LYS A 240 5.43 13.70 27.24
CA LYS A 240 6.58 13.76 26.35
C LYS A 240 7.26 12.40 26.21
N PHE A 241 7.41 11.65 27.30
CA PHE A 241 7.94 10.28 27.28
C PHE A 241 7.06 9.36 26.42
N ILE A 242 5.74 9.36 26.62
CA ILE A 242 4.79 8.52 25.87
C ILE A 242 4.82 8.89 24.38
N VAL A 243 4.77 10.18 24.05
CA VAL A 243 4.87 10.68 22.67
C VAL A 243 6.18 10.21 22.03
N ASN A 244 7.33 10.43 22.67
CA ASN A 244 8.62 9.99 22.16
C ASN A 244 8.68 8.46 22.00
N THR A 245 8.06 7.71 22.91
CA THR A 245 7.96 6.25 22.86
C THR A 245 7.16 5.78 21.64
N ILE A 246 6.05 6.44 21.31
CA ILE A 246 5.26 6.18 20.09
C ILE A 246 6.10 6.43 18.83
N PHE A 247 6.78 7.57 18.72
CA PHE A 247 7.61 7.90 17.56
C PHE A 247 8.84 6.98 17.42
N LYS A 248 9.50 6.62 18.53
CA LYS A 248 10.62 5.66 18.55
C LYS A 248 10.16 4.26 18.12
N ALA A 249 9.02 3.80 18.62
CA ALA A 249 8.43 2.52 18.25
C ALA A 249 8.04 2.48 16.77
N LYS A 250 7.37 3.53 16.27
CA LYS A 250 7.08 3.72 14.84
C LYS A 250 8.35 3.63 14.00
N SER A 251 9.36 4.45 14.31
CA SER A 251 10.63 4.52 13.58
C SER A 251 11.31 3.14 13.51
N GLN A 252 11.38 2.40 14.63
CA GLN A 252 11.97 1.06 14.63
C GLN A 252 11.19 0.07 13.75
N VAL A 253 9.85 0.09 13.76
CA VAL A 253 9.06 -0.82 12.92
C VAL A 253 9.17 -0.45 11.44
N THR A 254 9.04 0.83 11.09
CA THR A 254 9.16 1.31 9.71
C THR A 254 10.56 1.02 9.16
N ASN A 255 11.62 1.34 9.88
CA ASN A 255 13.00 1.10 9.41
C ASN A 255 13.29 -0.40 9.23
N LYS A 256 12.73 -1.28 10.08
CA LYS A 256 12.88 -2.74 9.93
C LYS A 256 12.05 -3.29 8.76
N LEU A 257 10.90 -2.71 8.44
CA LEU A 257 10.12 -3.08 7.24
C LEU A 257 10.79 -2.59 5.96
N LEU A 258 11.37 -1.39 5.96
CA LEU A 258 12.06 -0.80 4.82
C LEU A 258 13.52 -1.27 4.67
N SER A 259 14.05 -2.08 5.59
CA SER A 259 15.40 -2.66 5.46
C SER A 259 15.46 -3.82 4.47
N SER A 260 14.32 -4.39 4.07
CA SER A 260 14.30 -5.39 3.00
C SER A 260 14.08 -4.76 1.64
N SER A 261 14.65 -5.38 0.60
CA SER A 261 14.42 -5.00 -0.80
C SER A 261 12.99 -5.29 -1.28
N ASN A 262 12.13 -5.84 -0.42
CA ASN A 262 10.87 -6.51 -0.73
C ASN A 262 9.64 -5.80 -0.12
N TRP A 263 9.70 -4.48 0.08
CA TRP A 263 8.66 -3.64 0.72
C TRP A 263 7.33 -3.50 -0.07
N LEU A 264 7.07 -4.40 -1.02
CA LEU A 264 5.77 -4.71 -1.64
C LEU A 264 5.09 -3.61 -2.49
N TYR A 265 5.82 -3.23 -3.55
CA TYR A 265 5.30 -2.71 -4.83
C TYR A 265 4.71 -1.27 -4.81
N ASN A 266 5.56 -0.28 -5.06
CA ASN A 266 5.30 1.18 -5.25
C ASN A 266 5.21 2.01 -3.94
N PRO A 267 5.71 3.28 -3.91
CA PRO A 267 5.58 4.20 -2.77
C PRO A 267 4.20 4.24 -2.09
N ALA A 268 3.10 3.98 -2.80
CA ALA A 268 1.76 3.82 -2.22
C ALA A 268 1.69 2.74 -1.12
N SER A 269 2.38 1.61 -1.26
CA SER A 269 2.47 0.59 -0.20
C SER A 269 3.32 1.05 0.99
N GLN A 270 4.38 1.82 0.72
CA GLN A 270 5.19 2.49 1.74
C GLN A 270 4.33 3.48 2.55
N GLU A 271 3.54 4.31 1.87
CA GLU A 271 2.56 5.21 2.49
C GLU A 271 1.50 4.44 3.28
N ALA A 272 1.02 3.30 2.79
CA ALA A 272 0.05 2.49 3.52
C ALA A 272 0.57 1.94 4.87
N THR A 273 1.91 1.85 5.06
CA THR A 273 2.55 1.50 6.35
C THR A 273 2.84 2.69 7.27
N ARG A 274 2.64 3.93 6.82
CA ARG A 274 2.83 5.15 7.63
C ARG A 274 1.55 5.50 8.40
N PHE A 275 1.69 6.20 9.52
CA PHE A 275 0.57 6.57 10.39
C PHE A 275 -0.24 7.75 9.83
N GLU A 276 0.46 8.71 9.25
CA GLU A 276 -0.06 9.97 8.70
C GLU A 276 -1.13 9.75 7.61
N THR A 277 -1.01 8.64 6.90
CA THR A 277 -1.77 8.24 5.71
C THR A 277 -2.78 7.12 5.99
N ASN A 278 -2.69 6.43 7.13
CA ASN A 278 -3.51 5.25 7.42
C ASN A 278 -4.28 5.37 8.75
N ASN A 279 -5.54 5.79 8.63
CA ASN A 279 -6.50 5.92 9.74
C ASN A 279 -6.71 4.62 10.53
N LEU A 280 -6.52 3.43 9.91
CA LEU A 280 -6.66 2.15 10.61
C LEU A 280 -5.53 1.95 11.63
N LEU A 281 -4.29 2.34 11.29
CA LEU A 281 -3.15 2.26 12.21
C LEU A 281 -3.30 3.22 13.39
N ILE A 282 -3.87 4.41 13.16
CA ILE A 282 -4.19 5.37 14.23
C ILE A 282 -5.25 4.80 15.20
N LYS A 283 -6.32 4.17 14.69
CA LYS A 283 -7.33 3.49 15.53
C LYS A 283 -6.76 2.30 16.29
N GLY A 284 -5.84 1.56 15.68
CA GLY A 284 -5.07 0.49 16.33
C GLY A 284 -4.23 1.04 17.50
N LEU A 285 -3.54 2.16 17.29
CA LEU A 285 -2.78 2.85 18.34
C LEU A 285 -3.69 3.35 19.48
N GLU A 286 -4.85 3.96 19.18
CA GLU A 286 -5.79 4.39 20.22
C GLU A 286 -6.22 3.19 21.09
N SER A 287 -6.60 2.09 20.45
CA SER A 287 -7.01 0.84 21.12
C SER A 287 -5.88 0.26 21.98
N ALA A 288 -4.63 0.31 21.50
CA ALA A 288 -3.46 -0.13 22.24
C ALA A 288 -3.17 0.75 23.47
N LEU A 289 -3.32 2.08 23.35
CA LEU A 289 -3.15 3.00 24.48
C LEU A 289 -4.24 2.79 25.56
N ILE A 290 -5.49 2.52 25.17
CA ILE A 290 -6.57 2.17 26.11
C ILE A 290 -6.19 0.90 26.89
N ARG A 291 -5.87 -0.20 26.19
CA ARG A 291 -5.48 -1.46 26.84
C ARG A 291 -4.23 -1.34 27.71
N MET A 292 -3.27 -0.53 27.28
CA MET A 292 -2.09 -0.18 28.09
C MET A 292 -2.49 0.54 29.39
N THR A 293 -3.41 1.50 29.30
CA THR A 293 -3.95 2.22 30.48
C THR A 293 -4.61 1.23 31.45
N GLU A 294 -5.37 0.28 30.93
CA GLU A 294 -5.99 -0.79 31.72
C GLU A 294 -4.95 -1.69 32.39
N ILE A 295 -3.92 -2.14 31.67
CA ILE A 295 -2.86 -2.98 32.25
C ILE A 295 -2.07 -2.23 33.33
N ILE A 296 -1.70 -0.96 33.11
CA ILE A 296 -0.88 -0.18 34.04
C ILE A 296 -1.66 0.25 35.30
N TYR A 297 -2.95 0.60 35.16
CA TYR A 297 -3.72 1.23 36.25
C TYR A 297 -4.91 0.41 36.78
N LYS A 298 -5.33 -0.67 36.10
CA LYS A 298 -6.46 -1.53 36.51
C LYS A 298 -6.13 -3.03 36.56
N GLY A 299 -5.00 -3.45 35.99
CA GLY A 299 -4.58 -4.85 35.94
C GLY A 299 -4.17 -5.39 37.32
N GLN A 300 -4.35 -6.70 37.53
CA GLN A 300 -3.81 -7.38 38.71
C GLN A 300 -2.30 -7.68 38.59
N GLU A 301 -1.77 -7.71 37.36
CA GLU A 301 -0.35 -7.96 37.09
C GLU A 301 0.46 -6.66 37.25
N LYS A 302 1.39 -6.64 38.23
CA LYS A 302 2.32 -5.52 38.37
C LYS A 302 3.32 -5.51 37.21
N VAL A 303 3.47 -4.38 36.54
CA VAL A 303 4.49 -4.19 35.50
C VAL A 303 5.85 -3.94 36.16
N ARG A 304 6.91 -4.69 35.78
CA ARG A 304 8.25 -4.55 36.38
C ARG A 304 8.91 -3.20 36.08
N ASN A 305 8.83 -2.78 34.82
CA ASN A 305 9.42 -1.54 34.34
C ASN A 305 8.43 -0.92 33.35
N THR A 306 7.72 0.12 33.80
CA THR A 306 6.62 0.75 33.05
C THR A 306 7.10 1.33 31.72
N GLU A 307 8.28 1.96 31.68
CA GLU A 307 8.84 2.55 30.46
C GLU A 307 9.17 1.50 29.39
N SER A 308 9.85 0.41 29.79
CA SER A 308 10.22 -0.70 28.91
C SER A 308 9.00 -1.50 28.45
N PHE A 309 8.01 -1.66 29.34
CA PHE A 309 6.71 -2.21 29.00
C PHE A 309 5.98 -1.32 27.98
N MET A 310 5.86 -0.01 28.23
CA MET A 310 5.20 0.93 27.32
C MET A 310 5.82 0.87 25.92
N TYR A 311 7.15 0.92 25.82
CA TYR A 311 7.86 0.83 24.55
C TYR A 311 7.64 -0.50 23.82
N SER A 312 7.85 -1.62 24.49
CA SER A 312 7.67 -2.95 23.87
C SER A 312 6.21 -3.22 23.49
N TYR A 313 5.25 -2.79 24.32
CA TYR A 313 3.83 -2.93 24.06
C TYR A 313 3.36 -2.08 22.89
N ILE A 314 3.70 -0.78 22.84
CA ILE A 314 3.37 0.08 21.68
C ILE A 314 3.99 -0.49 20.41
N ARG A 315 5.30 -0.77 20.41
CA ARG A 315 5.98 -1.28 19.21
C ARG A 315 5.38 -2.59 18.69
N ASN A 316 5.10 -3.54 19.58
CA ASN A 316 4.52 -4.83 19.16
C ASN A 316 3.07 -4.65 18.67
N ASN A 317 2.29 -3.72 19.22
CA ASN A 317 0.97 -3.38 18.68
C ASN A 317 1.08 -2.71 17.30
N ILE A 318 1.98 -1.74 17.11
CA ILE A 318 2.24 -1.09 15.81
C ILE A 318 2.60 -2.14 14.75
N ALA A 319 3.52 -3.04 15.08
CA ALA A 319 3.93 -4.14 14.20
C ALA A 319 2.78 -5.07 13.84
N ASN A 320 1.94 -5.45 14.81
CA ASN A 320 0.75 -6.27 14.58
C ASN A 320 -0.31 -5.52 13.75
N SER A 321 -0.56 -4.24 14.01
CA SER A 321 -1.52 -3.44 13.23
C SER A 321 -1.06 -3.30 11.78
N ILE A 322 0.25 -3.11 11.53
CA ILE A 322 0.79 -3.11 10.16
C ILE A 322 0.69 -4.50 9.53
N LYS A 323 1.01 -5.58 10.25
CA LYS A 323 0.85 -6.95 9.74
C LYS A 323 -0.60 -7.26 9.37
N THR A 324 -1.55 -7.03 10.27
CA THR A 324 -2.99 -7.22 10.03
C THR A 324 -3.45 -6.37 8.86
N TYR A 325 -3.07 -5.08 8.83
CA TYR A 325 -3.36 -4.23 7.68
C TYR A 325 -2.81 -4.85 6.38
N LEU A 326 -1.53 -5.22 6.31
CA LEU A 326 -0.94 -5.80 5.10
C LEU A 326 -1.65 -7.09 4.67
N SER A 327 -1.96 -7.99 5.59
CA SER A 327 -2.70 -9.24 5.30
C SER A 327 -4.16 -9.01 4.89
N ASP A 328 -4.82 -7.99 5.43
CA ASP A 328 -6.20 -7.61 5.08
C ASP A 328 -6.27 -6.74 3.80
N ASN A 329 -5.13 -6.25 3.30
CA ASN A 329 -5.06 -5.25 2.24
C ASN A 329 -4.28 -5.66 0.99
N PHE A 330 -3.45 -6.71 1.05
CA PHE A 330 -2.62 -7.18 -0.05
C PHE A 330 -2.66 -8.71 -0.14
N GLU A 331 -2.70 -9.25 -1.36
CA GLU A 331 -2.53 -10.70 -1.59
C GLU A 331 -1.03 -11.04 -1.42
N LEU A 332 -0.63 -11.36 -0.19
CA LEU A 332 0.75 -11.74 0.14
C LEU A 332 1.01 -13.19 -0.30
N ALA A 333 2.05 -13.42 -1.10
CA ALA A 333 2.56 -14.76 -1.35
C ALA A 333 3.15 -15.37 -0.05
N GLN A 334 3.26 -16.70 0.01
CA GLN A 334 3.70 -17.40 1.23
C GLN A 334 5.08 -16.93 1.73
N ASP A 335 6.00 -16.63 0.82
CA ASP A 335 7.31 -16.07 1.09
C ASP A 335 7.24 -14.62 1.61
N GLU A 336 6.42 -13.77 0.98
CA GLU A 336 6.17 -12.39 1.42
C GLU A 336 5.53 -12.37 2.82
N LEU A 337 4.63 -13.31 3.12
CA LEU A 337 4.01 -13.47 4.44
C LEU A 337 5.03 -13.93 5.50
N ILE A 338 5.94 -14.85 5.18
CA ILE A 338 7.05 -15.27 6.06
C ILE A 338 7.99 -14.08 6.34
N GLU A 339 8.29 -13.29 5.32
CA GLU A 339 9.12 -12.08 5.44
C GLU A 339 8.46 -11.03 6.35
N VAL A 340 7.20 -10.67 6.09
CA VAL A 340 6.42 -9.74 6.96
C VAL A 340 6.36 -10.26 8.39
N ASN A 341 6.16 -11.56 8.61
CA ASN A 341 6.19 -12.16 9.95
C ASN A 341 7.56 -12.01 10.64
N SER A 342 8.66 -12.25 9.92
CA SER A 342 10.02 -12.07 10.43
C SER A 342 10.30 -10.60 10.79
N LEU A 343 9.97 -9.67 9.89
CA LEU A 343 10.20 -8.24 10.07
C LEU A 343 9.30 -7.62 11.15
N THR A 344 8.06 -8.06 11.30
CA THR A 344 7.16 -7.59 12.37
C THR A 344 7.34 -8.33 13.70
N SER A 345 8.06 -9.46 13.74
CA SER A 345 8.43 -10.11 14.99
C SER A 345 9.50 -9.31 15.75
N PHE A 346 9.31 -9.15 17.06
CA PHE A 346 10.32 -8.56 17.95
C PHE A 346 10.48 -9.42 19.20
N GLY A 347 11.73 -9.83 19.49
CA GLY A 347 12.02 -10.79 20.55
C GLY A 347 11.70 -10.32 21.97
N THR A 348 11.68 -9.01 22.23
CA THR A 348 11.31 -8.48 23.55
C THR A 348 9.78 -8.43 23.71
N LYS A 349 9.22 -9.45 24.36
CA LYS A 349 7.85 -9.42 24.88
C LYS A 349 7.74 -8.39 26.03
N PRO A 350 6.57 -7.76 26.23
CA PRO A 350 6.32 -6.96 27.43
C PRO A 350 6.54 -7.81 28.69
N GLN A 351 7.30 -7.29 29.65
CA GLN A 351 7.68 -8.01 30.87
C GLN A 351 6.78 -7.65 32.04
N TYR A 352 6.01 -8.64 32.49
CA TYR A 352 5.22 -8.59 33.71
C TYR A 352 6.07 -9.00 34.92
N ALA A 353 5.67 -8.59 36.13
CA ALA A 353 6.23 -9.18 37.33
C ALA A 353 5.72 -10.62 37.48
N VAL A 354 6.64 -11.54 37.75
CA VAL A 354 6.27 -12.80 38.40
C VAL A 354 5.68 -12.44 39.76
N ALA A 355 4.51 -13.00 40.06
CA ALA A 355 3.78 -12.80 41.31
C ALA A 355 4.56 -13.30 42.53
#